data_AF-A0A535HV13-F1
#
_entry.id   AF-A0A535HV13-F1
#
_cell.length_a   1.000
_cell.length_b   1.000
_cell.length_c   1.000
_cell.angle_alpha   90.00
_cell.angle_beta   90.00
_cell.angle_gamma   90.00
#
_symmetry.space_group_name_H-M   'P 1'
#
loop_
_entity.id
_entity.type
_entity.pdbx_description
1 polymer ?
#
loop_
_entity_poly.entity_id
_entity_poly.type
_entity_poly.pdbx_seq_one_letter_code
_entity_poly.pdbx_strand_id
1 'polypeptide(L)'
;MDASLPLVAGEAWSDAALADLHALDAAAQAAWALLIQHCASARGSKPSAKWLKQAGALVQPIGFQTFKQYALKWFALFDKPPTQPARPGQYQNVNERNADVVKGLAWVCAEHADGDSARALVALAVSAYRKVPGMGPRCARVANACVWALGHMPCDEGIRQLVVLRTKVKLPSAQKEIEKAIGAAAERMAVPRAEVEEMTAPTYGMDEVGVRRESLGDVTAELTVAGTSDVALRWLKPDGKAQSSVPAIVKENFADDLKALKQTAKDVEKMLPAQRDRIENLYLEEKRWDYATW
;
A
#
# COMPACT_ATOMS: atom_id res chain seq x y z
N MET A 1 31.11 0.88 -24.55
CA MET A 1 31.02 -0.42 -23.85
C MET A 1 29.56 -0.74 -23.74
N ASP A 2 29.12 -1.80 -24.41
CA ASP A 2 27.73 -2.24 -24.43
C ASP A 2 27.42 -2.86 -23.06
N ALA A 3 26.98 -2.03 -22.13
CA ALA A 3 26.80 -2.43 -20.74
C ALA A 3 25.46 -3.16 -20.65
N SER A 4 25.48 -4.49 -20.74
CA SER A 4 24.24 -5.28 -20.76
C SER A 4 23.37 -4.95 -19.55
N LEU A 5 22.10 -4.61 -19.83
CA LEU A 5 21.14 -4.25 -18.80
C LEU A 5 20.91 -5.46 -17.88
N PRO A 6 20.93 -5.30 -16.55
CA PRO A 6 20.71 -6.39 -15.61
C PRO A 6 19.22 -6.77 -15.49
N LEU A 7 18.48 -6.74 -16.59
CA LEU A 7 17.07 -7.08 -16.68
C LEU A 7 16.92 -8.43 -17.39
N VAL A 8 15.99 -9.24 -16.91
CA VAL A 8 15.62 -10.51 -17.52
C VAL A 8 14.27 -10.34 -18.20
N ALA A 9 14.21 -10.64 -19.49
CA ALA A 9 12.96 -10.62 -20.27
C ALA A 9 11.99 -11.71 -19.78
N GLY A 10 10.69 -11.52 -20.05
CA GLY A 10 9.62 -12.47 -19.71
C GLY A 10 8.61 -11.98 -18.68
N GLU A 11 8.79 -10.77 -18.15
CA GLU A 11 7.79 -10.08 -17.33
C GLU A 11 7.33 -8.83 -18.09
N ALA A 12 6.03 -8.52 -18.03
CA ALA A 12 5.47 -7.40 -18.79
C ALA A 12 6.18 -6.06 -18.52
N TRP A 13 6.60 -5.82 -17.27
CA TRP A 13 7.34 -4.62 -16.91
C TRP A 13 8.79 -4.65 -17.42
N SER A 14 9.48 -5.79 -17.36
CA SER A 14 10.89 -5.88 -17.74
C SER A 14 11.05 -5.84 -19.26
N ASP A 15 10.13 -6.45 -20.00
CA ASP A 15 10.07 -6.36 -21.46
C ASP A 15 9.80 -4.92 -21.91
N ALA A 16 8.86 -4.23 -21.25
CA ALA A 16 8.59 -2.82 -21.52
C ALA A 16 9.80 -1.93 -21.18
N ALA A 17 10.47 -2.17 -20.04
CA ALA A 17 11.66 -1.43 -19.66
C ALA A 17 12.82 -1.65 -20.66
N LEU A 18 13.05 -2.88 -21.10
CA LEU A 18 14.05 -3.17 -22.13
C LEU A 18 13.73 -2.46 -23.46
N ALA A 19 12.48 -2.53 -23.92
CA ALA A 19 12.05 -1.86 -25.14
C ALA A 19 12.19 -0.32 -25.04
N ASP A 20 11.74 0.25 -23.93
CA ASP A 20 11.84 1.69 -23.65
C ASP A 20 13.30 2.16 -23.64
N LEU A 21 14.18 1.43 -22.96
CA LEU A 21 15.59 1.78 -22.86
C LEU A 21 16.31 1.66 -24.21
N HIS A 22 16.03 0.63 -25.01
CA HIS A 22 16.61 0.49 -26.34
C HIS A 22 16.14 1.57 -27.33
N ALA A 23 15.00 2.21 -27.08
CA ALA A 23 14.48 3.29 -27.93
C ALA A 23 15.08 4.67 -27.62
N LEU A 24 15.80 4.81 -26.52
CA LEU A 24 16.47 6.07 -26.14
C LEU A 24 17.70 6.35 -27.01
N ASP A 25 18.15 7.61 -27.05
CA ASP A 25 19.45 7.95 -27.65
C ASP A 25 20.62 7.38 -26.84
N ALA A 26 21.81 7.35 -27.45
CA ALA A 26 22.99 6.72 -26.86
C ALA A 26 23.42 7.32 -25.51
N ALA A 27 23.21 8.63 -25.29
CA ALA A 27 23.59 9.30 -24.05
C ALA A 27 22.61 8.93 -22.92
N ALA A 28 21.31 8.98 -23.20
CA ALA A 28 20.26 8.57 -22.27
C ALA A 28 20.35 7.07 -21.95
N GLN A 29 20.61 6.22 -22.95
CA GLN A 29 20.85 4.79 -22.75
C GLN A 29 21.99 4.53 -21.77
N ALA A 30 23.13 5.21 -21.93
CA ALA A 30 24.27 5.05 -21.03
C ALA A 30 23.94 5.49 -19.59
N ALA A 31 23.24 6.62 -19.42
CA ALA A 31 22.83 7.10 -18.10
C ALA A 31 21.87 6.12 -17.41
N TRP A 32 20.85 5.65 -18.12
CA TRP A 32 19.91 4.66 -17.61
C TRP A 32 20.56 3.32 -17.32
N ALA A 33 21.49 2.84 -18.16
CA ALA A 33 22.20 1.58 -17.91
C ALA A 33 22.95 1.61 -16.56
N LEU A 34 23.59 2.73 -16.23
CA LEU A 34 24.25 2.92 -14.93
C LEU A 34 23.25 2.92 -13.78
N LEU A 35 22.12 3.61 -13.92
CA LEU A 35 21.06 3.62 -12.89
C LEU A 35 20.47 2.22 -12.67
N ILE A 36 20.14 1.49 -13.74
CA ILE A 36 19.56 0.15 -13.64
C ILE A 36 20.58 -0.85 -13.06
N GLN A 37 21.86 -0.74 -13.40
CA GLN A 37 22.94 -1.50 -12.75
C GLN A 37 23.04 -1.21 -11.26
N HIS A 38 22.94 0.07 -10.86
CA HIS A 38 22.93 0.45 -9.46
C HIS A 38 21.69 -0.09 -8.74
N CYS A 39 20.52 -0.06 -9.38
CA CYS A 39 19.29 -0.66 -8.84
C CYS A 39 19.43 -2.18 -8.65
N ALA A 40 20.08 -2.90 -9.57
CA ALA A 40 20.35 -4.33 -9.40
C ALA A 40 21.29 -4.67 -8.22
N SER A 41 21.97 -3.67 -7.62
CA SER A 41 22.76 -3.85 -6.40
C SER A 41 21.93 -3.75 -5.10
N ALA A 42 20.62 -3.47 -5.19
CA ALA A 42 19.68 -3.29 -4.07
C ALA A 42 19.32 -4.61 -3.35
N ARG A 43 20.32 -5.41 -2.96
CA ARG A 43 20.12 -6.75 -2.36
C ARG A 43 19.67 -6.73 -0.90
N GLY A 44 19.94 -5.64 -0.18
CA GLY A 44 19.56 -5.46 1.22
C GLY A 44 18.05 -5.29 1.45
N SER A 45 17.62 -5.32 2.70
CA SER A 45 16.23 -5.03 3.10
C SER A 45 15.88 -3.55 3.10
N LYS A 46 16.89 -2.67 3.16
CA LYS A 46 16.81 -1.21 3.10
C LYS A 46 18.05 -0.64 2.38
N PRO A 47 17.97 0.53 1.74
CA PRO A 47 19.15 1.16 1.14
C PRO A 47 20.09 1.71 2.23
N SER A 48 21.38 1.79 1.92
CA SER A 48 22.34 2.52 2.74
C SER A 48 22.40 3.99 2.31
N ALA A 49 22.86 4.89 3.19
CA ALA A 49 23.07 6.29 2.84
C ALA A 49 24.01 6.46 1.62
N LYS A 50 25.05 5.61 1.53
CA LYS A 50 25.94 5.56 0.36
C LYS A 50 25.20 5.16 -0.91
N TRP A 51 24.28 4.19 -0.80
CA TRP A 51 23.48 3.73 -1.94
C TRP A 51 22.54 4.83 -2.44
N LEU A 52 21.85 5.54 -1.53
CA LEU A 52 20.96 6.66 -1.89
C LEU A 52 21.73 7.80 -2.55
N LYS A 53 22.84 8.23 -1.95
CA LYS A 53 23.70 9.28 -2.52
C LYS A 53 24.15 8.96 -3.95
N GLN A 54 24.55 7.70 -4.19
CA GLN A 54 24.94 7.25 -5.53
C GLN A 54 23.74 7.22 -6.48
N ALA A 55 22.57 6.76 -6.02
CA ALA A 55 21.36 6.72 -6.82
C ALA A 55 20.93 8.12 -7.26
N GLY A 56 20.90 9.09 -6.33
CA GLY A 56 20.64 10.50 -6.63
C GLY A 56 21.60 11.05 -7.69
N ALA A 57 22.91 10.78 -7.58
CA ALA A 57 23.89 11.20 -8.58
C ALA A 57 23.66 10.58 -9.98
N LEU A 58 23.16 9.35 -10.05
CA LEU A 58 22.81 8.68 -11.30
C LEU A 58 21.48 9.18 -11.89
N VAL A 59 20.57 9.67 -11.06
CA VAL A 59 19.30 10.28 -11.49
C VAL A 59 19.50 11.69 -12.04
N GLN A 60 20.50 12.45 -11.55
CA GLN A 60 20.79 13.82 -12.02
C GLN A 60 20.85 13.96 -13.56
N PRO A 61 21.64 13.17 -14.31
CA PRO A 61 21.69 13.28 -15.77
C PRO A 61 20.41 12.82 -16.48
N ILE A 62 19.57 12.00 -15.84
CA ILE A 62 18.28 11.54 -16.39
C ILE A 62 17.18 12.57 -16.14
N GLY A 63 17.26 13.28 -15.01
CA GLY A 63 16.22 14.15 -14.50
C GLY A 63 15.11 13.37 -13.78
N PHE A 64 14.68 13.85 -12.62
CA PHE A 64 13.67 13.16 -11.82
C PHE A 64 12.32 12.99 -12.54
N GLN A 65 11.88 13.99 -13.32
CA GLN A 65 10.60 13.90 -14.04
C GLN A 65 10.61 12.78 -15.10
N THR A 66 11.70 12.67 -15.86
CA THR A 66 11.91 11.58 -16.83
C THR A 66 11.97 10.24 -16.11
N PHE A 67 12.76 10.15 -15.02
CA PHE A 67 12.84 8.95 -14.20
C PHE A 67 11.45 8.51 -13.71
N LYS A 68 10.70 9.44 -13.12
CA LYS A 68 9.35 9.23 -12.60
C LYS A 68 8.43 8.69 -13.69
N GLN A 69 8.40 9.30 -14.87
CA GLN A 69 7.54 8.86 -15.97
C GLN A 69 7.76 7.38 -16.33
N TYR A 70 9.02 6.96 -16.48
CA TYR A 70 9.36 5.57 -16.76
C TYR A 70 9.08 4.64 -15.58
N ALA A 71 9.46 5.03 -14.36
CA ALA A 71 9.24 4.23 -13.16
C ALA A 71 7.75 3.93 -12.95
N LEU A 72 6.88 4.95 -13.06
CA LEU A 72 5.43 4.80 -12.91
C LEU A 72 4.84 3.89 -14.00
N LYS A 73 5.27 4.07 -15.26
CA LYS A 73 4.88 3.20 -16.37
C LYS A 73 5.25 1.73 -16.09
N TRP A 74 6.47 1.47 -15.64
CA TRP A 74 6.94 0.10 -15.37
C TRP A 74 6.26 -0.50 -14.13
N PHE A 75 6.05 0.28 -13.07
CA PHE A 75 5.33 -0.18 -11.88
C PHE A 75 3.90 -0.61 -12.19
N ALA A 76 3.20 0.12 -13.07
CA ALA A 76 1.85 -0.25 -13.51
C ALA A 76 1.79 -1.59 -14.26
N LEU A 77 2.91 -2.02 -14.86
CA LEU A 77 3.01 -3.29 -15.59
C LEU A 77 3.44 -4.45 -14.70
N PHE A 78 3.92 -4.19 -13.48
CA PHE A 78 4.35 -5.24 -12.54
C PHE A 78 3.21 -6.20 -12.18
N ASP A 79 1.96 -5.71 -12.19
CA ASP A 79 0.78 -6.53 -11.88
C ASP A 79 0.31 -7.43 -13.02
N LYS A 80 0.82 -7.21 -14.24
CA LYS A 80 0.38 -7.96 -15.41
C LYS A 80 0.93 -9.40 -15.40
N PRO A 81 0.23 -10.34 -16.06
CA PRO A 81 0.74 -11.69 -16.26
C PRO A 81 2.11 -11.66 -16.95
N PRO A 82 2.98 -12.65 -16.66
CA PRO A 82 4.22 -12.82 -17.43
C PRO A 82 3.94 -12.96 -18.92
N THR A 83 4.83 -12.39 -19.74
CA THR A 83 4.77 -12.44 -21.20
C THR A 83 5.29 -13.76 -21.75
N GLN A 84 6.08 -14.48 -20.95
CA GLN A 84 6.55 -15.83 -21.26
C GLN A 84 5.85 -16.86 -20.35
N PRO A 85 5.47 -18.02 -20.89
CA PRO A 85 4.84 -19.06 -20.10
C PRO A 85 5.81 -19.55 -19.01
N ALA A 86 5.27 -19.77 -17.81
CA ALA A 86 6.03 -20.42 -16.75
C ALA A 86 6.42 -21.84 -17.21
N ARG A 87 7.62 -22.28 -16.83
CA ARG A 87 8.00 -23.68 -17.04
C ARG A 87 7.07 -24.59 -16.24
N PRO A 88 6.71 -25.78 -16.73
CA PRO A 88 5.90 -26.74 -15.97
C PRO A 88 6.50 -26.97 -14.58
N GLY A 89 5.69 -26.77 -13.53
CA GLY A 89 6.12 -26.92 -12.14
C GLY A 89 6.81 -25.70 -11.51
N GLN A 90 7.04 -24.61 -12.26
CA GLN A 90 7.44 -23.32 -11.70
C GLN A 90 6.23 -22.42 -11.49
N TYR A 91 6.05 -21.92 -10.28
CA TYR A 91 5.12 -20.83 -10.04
C TYR A 91 5.66 -19.53 -10.67
N GLN A 92 4.75 -18.66 -11.10
CA GLN A 92 5.06 -17.34 -11.67
C GLN A 92 5.57 -16.35 -10.59
N ASN A 93 6.74 -16.63 -10.05
CA ASN A 93 7.44 -15.73 -9.16
C ASN A 93 8.18 -14.66 -9.95
N VAL A 94 8.30 -13.48 -9.34
CA VAL A 94 9.06 -12.39 -9.92
C VAL A 94 10.54 -12.81 -9.99
N ASN A 95 11.17 -12.65 -11.15
CA ASN A 95 12.59 -12.97 -11.30
C ASN A 95 13.42 -12.19 -10.27
N GLU A 96 14.40 -12.85 -9.64
CA GLU A 96 15.09 -12.27 -8.49
C GLU A 96 15.88 -11.00 -8.82
N ARG A 97 16.51 -10.96 -10.00
CA ARG A 97 17.30 -9.82 -10.47
C ARG A 97 16.40 -8.65 -10.82
N ASN A 98 15.28 -8.96 -11.49
CA ASN A 98 14.20 -8.04 -11.78
C ASN A 98 13.61 -7.43 -10.49
N ALA A 99 13.36 -8.25 -9.47
CA ALA A 99 12.89 -7.77 -8.17
C ALA A 99 13.90 -6.82 -7.50
N ASP A 100 15.20 -7.08 -7.58
CA ASP A 100 16.22 -6.15 -7.06
C ASP A 100 16.20 -4.81 -7.80
N VAL A 101 16.05 -4.82 -9.13
CA VAL A 101 15.91 -3.58 -9.92
C VAL A 101 14.67 -2.79 -9.50
N VAL A 102 13.50 -3.44 -9.42
CA VAL A 102 12.25 -2.77 -9.00
C VAL A 102 12.36 -2.18 -7.60
N LYS A 103 13.02 -2.89 -6.66
CA LYS A 103 13.30 -2.35 -5.33
C LYS A 103 14.16 -1.08 -5.38
N GLY A 104 15.22 -1.10 -6.19
CA GLY A 104 16.07 0.06 -6.37
C GLY A 104 15.30 1.25 -6.93
N LEU A 105 14.48 1.04 -7.97
CA LEU A 105 13.61 2.06 -8.53
C LEU A 105 12.64 2.63 -7.48
N ALA A 106 12.02 1.76 -6.67
CA ALA A 106 11.14 2.19 -5.59
C ALA A 106 11.87 3.04 -4.54
N TRP A 107 13.12 2.71 -4.19
CA TRP A 107 13.92 3.48 -3.25
C TRP A 107 14.32 4.86 -3.79
N VAL A 108 14.56 4.99 -5.09
CA VAL A 108 14.84 6.29 -5.73
C VAL A 108 13.65 7.25 -5.56
N CYS A 109 12.41 6.74 -5.64
CA CYS A 109 11.22 7.57 -5.40
C CYS A 109 11.17 8.18 -3.98
N ALA A 110 11.89 7.60 -3.01
CA ALA A 110 11.84 8.05 -1.61
C ALA A 110 12.52 9.42 -1.38
N GLU A 111 13.40 9.87 -2.29
CA GLU A 111 14.14 11.13 -2.12
C GLU A 111 13.33 12.38 -2.51
N HIS A 112 12.11 12.20 -3.03
CA HIS A 112 11.31 13.28 -3.61
C HIS A 112 9.91 13.36 -3.01
N ALA A 113 9.45 14.58 -2.72
CA ALA A 113 8.06 14.85 -2.34
C ALA A 113 7.18 14.85 -3.59
N ASP A 114 6.69 13.66 -3.99
CA ASP A 114 5.90 13.49 -5.22
C ASP A 114 4.70 12.55 -5.01
N GLY A 115 3.48 13.10 -5.10
CA GLY A 115 2.25 12.35 -4.81
C GLY A 115 1.94 11.24 -5.83
N ASP A 116 2.32 11.38 -7.10
CA ASP A 116 2.14 10.32 -8.09
C ASP A 116 3.03 9.11 -7.80
N SER A 117 4.29 9.37 -7.41
CA SER A 117 5.23 8.33 -6.97
C SER A 117 4.69 7.62 -5.73
N ALA A 118 4.17 8.35 -4.75
CA ALA A 118 3.56 7.77 -3.55
C ALA A 118 2.39 6.84 -3.90
N ARG A 119 1.46 7.28 -4.75
CA ARG A 119 0.33 6.43 -5.21
C ARG A 119 0.79 5.20 -6.00
N ALA A 120 1.79 5.36 -6.87
CA ALA A 120 2.34 4.26 -7.66
C ALA A 120 3.04 3.21 -6.78
N LEU A 121 3.76 3.65 -5.73
CA LEU A 121 4.37 2.77 -4.74
C LEU A 121 3.30 1.96 -3.98
N VAL A 122 2.14 2.55 -3.66
CA VAL A 122 1.03 1.79 -3.04
C VAL A 122 0.50 0.72 -4.00
N ALA A 123 0.25 1.08 -5.27
CA ALA A 123 -0.23 0.12 -6.27
C ALA A 123 0.76 -1.04 -6.46
N LEU A 124 2.06 -0.73 -6.53
CA LEU A 124 3.13 -1.71 -6.63
C LEU A 124 3.18 -2.61 -5.38
N ALA A 125 3.11 -2.03 -4.19
CA ALA A 125 3.11 -2.78 -2.92
C ALA A 125 1.93 -3.74 -2.83
N VAL A 126 0.72 -3.31 -3.23
CA VAL A 126 -0.48 -4.16 -3.25
C VAL A 126 -0.29 -5.36 -4.20
N SER A 127 0.25 -5.12 -5.41
CA SER A 127 0.55 -6.21 -6.34
C SER A 127 1.60 -7.17 -5.76
N ALA A 128 2.65 -6.64 -5.15
CA ALA A 128 3.75 -7.42 -4.60
C ALA A 128 3.36 -8.21 -3.32
N TYR A 129 2.42 -7.70 -2.51
CA TYR A 129 1.87 -8.43 -1.35
C TYR A 129 0.73 -9.39 -1.70
N ARG A 130 0.25 -9.41 -2.96
CA ARG A 130 -0.82 -10.33 -3.38
C ARG A 130 -0.47 -11.75 -2.99
N LYS A 131 -1.39 -12.43 -2.30
CA LYS A 131 -1.21 -13.80 -1.84
C LYS A 131 -1.22 -14.76 -3.03
N VAL A 132 -0.18 -15.57 -3.13
CA VAL A 132 -0.09 -16.71 -4.03
C VAL A 132 -0.35 -17.99 -3.22
N PRO A 133 -1.33 -18.83 -3.61
CA PRO A 133 -1.62 -20.08 -2.92
C PRO A 133 -0.37 -20.94 -2.73
N GLY A 134 -0.15 -21.42 -1.50
CA GLY A 134 0.99 -22.29 -1.16
C GLY A 134 2.37 -21.61 -1.00
N MET A 135 2.51 -20.33 -1.36
CA MET A 135 3.82 -19.63 -1.34
C MET A 135 3.85 -18.32 -0.56
N GLY A 136 2.69 -17.75 -0.20
CA GLY A 136 2.62 -16.47 0.51
C GLY A 136 2.64 -15.28 -0.45
N PRO A 137 3.21 -14.13 -0.07
CA PRO A 137 3.19 -12.92 -0.92
C PRO A 137 4.00 -13.10 -2.21
N ARG A 138 3.48 -12.59 -3.33
CA ARG A 138 4.12 -12.69 -4.66
C ARG A 138 5.59 -12.22 -4.67
N CYS A 139 5.89 -11.11 -4.01
CA CYS A 139 7.25 -10.63 -3.83
C CYS A 139 7.37 -9.70 -2.61
N ALA A 140 7.50 -10.28 -1.41
CA ALA A 140 7.64 -9.51 -0.17
C ALA A 140 8.79 -8.48 -0.20
N ARG A 141 9.89 -8.79 -0.92
CA ARG A 141 11.06 -7.89 -0.98
C ARG A 141 10.76 -6.59 -1.73
N VAL A 142 10.01 -6.65 -2.82
CA VAL A 142 9.54 -5.46 -3.57
C VAL A 142 8.50 -4.70 -2.74
N ALA A 143 7.57 -5.42 -2.12
CA ALA A 143 6.53 -4.82 -1.31
C ALA A 143 7.10 -4.04 -0.12
N ASN A 144 8.04 -4.64 0.63
CA ASN A 144 8.72 -4.01 1.75
C ASN A 144 9.58 -2.81 1.30
N ALA A 145 10.14 -2.84 0.08
CA ALA A 145 10.88 -1.69 -0.46
C ALA A 145 9.94 -0.49 -0.73
N CYS A 146 8.71 -0.73 -1.18
CA CYS A 146 7.70 0.31 -1.34
C CYS A 146 7.27 0.89 0.02
N VAL A 147 7.06 0.04 1.03
CA VAL A 147 6.77 0.47 2.40
C VAL A 147 7.90 1.33 2.96
N TRP A 148 9.16 0.92 2.77
CA TRP A 148 10.31 1.71 3.17
C TRP A 148 10.34 3.07 2.45
N ALA A 149 10.13 3.06 1.13
CA ALA A 149 10.17 4.27 0.31
C ALA A 149 9.12 5.29 0.75
N LEU A 150 7.86 4.88 0.90
CA LEU A 150 6.77 5.72 1.38
C LEU A 150 7.08 6.35 2.74
N GLY A 151 7.63 5.58 3.69
CA GLY A 151 7.98 6.09 5.01
C GLY A 151 9.16 7.07 5.04
N HIS A 152 9.99 7.08 3.99
CA HIS A 152 11.16 7.96 3.86
C HIS A 152 10.92 9.17 2.96
N MET A 153 9.77 9.26 2.28
CA MET A 153 9.44 10.44 1.47
C MET A 153 9.44 11.72 2.32
N PRO A 154 9.97 12.84 1.82
CA PRO A 154 10.03 14.10 2.55
C PRO A 154 8.67 14.85 2.51
N CYS A 155 7.55 14.14 2.62
CA CYS A 155 6.20 14.70 2.60
C CYS A 155 5.21 13.84 3.39
N ASP A 156 4.17 14.48 3.90
CA ASP A 156 3.05 13.88 4.64
C ASP A 156 2.22 12.93 3.77
N GLU A 157 2.21 13.14 2.45
CA GLU A 157 1.60 12.23 1.47
C GLU A 157 2.18 10.81 1.56
N GLY A 158 3.46 10.64 1.92
CA GLY A 158 4.05 9.32 2.12
C GLY A 158 3.39 8.57 3.29
N ILE A 159 3.12 9.30 4.39
CA ILE A 159 2.40 8.76 5.55
C ILE A 159 0.95 8.44 5.16
N ARG A 160 0.24 9.36 4.49
CA ARG A 160 -1.15 9.12 4.00
C ARG A 160 -1.23 7.86 3.16
N GLN A 161 -0.31 7.69 2.22
CA GLN A 161 -0.27 6.51 1.36
C GLN A 161 0.12 5.22 2.10
N LEU A 162 0.96 5.27 3.14
CA LEU A 162 1.16 4.11 4.04
C LEU A 162 -0.14 3.70 4.73
N VAL A 163 -0.95 4.67 5.16
CA VAL A 163 -2.24 4.36 5.77
C VAL A 163 -3.20 3.73 4.78
N VAL A 164 -3.28 4.27 3.56
CA VAL A 164 -4.04 3.66 2.46
C VAL A 164 -3.56 2.23 2.19
N LEU A 165 -2.24 2.00 2.18
CA LEU A 165 -1.68 0.66 1.98
C LEU A 165 -2.08 -0.31 3.10
N ARG A 166 -2.10 0.15 4.36
CA ARG A 166 -2.53 -0.63 5.52
C ARG A 166 -3.97 -1.11 5.39
N THR A 167 -4.87 -0.31 4.79
CA THR A 167 -6.26 -0.74 4.57
C THR A 167 -6.37 -1.82 3.50
N LYS A 168 -5.52 -1.77 2.46
CA LYS A 168 -5.52 -2.68 1.29
C LYS A 168 -4.84 -4.03 1.55
N VAL A 169 -3.83 -4.11 2.42
CA VAL A 169 -3.01 -5.32 2.61
C VAL A 169 -3.30 -5.99 3.94
N LYS A 170 -3.97 -7.16 3.94
CA LYS A 170 -4.39 -7.84 5.19
C LYS A 170 -3.39 -8.87 5.75
N LEU A 171 -2.26 -9.09 5.10
CA LEU A 171 -1.25 -10.05 5.55
C LEU A 171 -0.65 -9.60 6.91
N PRO A 172 -0.65 -10.43 7.98
CA PRO A 172 -0.21 -10.00 9.31
C PRO A 172 1.23 -9.48 9.36
N SER A 173 2.16 -10.12 8.64
CA SER A 173 3.55 -9.64 8.57
C SER A 173 3.69 -8.30 7.84
N ALA A 174 2.87 -8.06 6.81
CA ALA A 174 2.85 -6.79 6.10
C ALA A 174 2.22 -5.67 6.95
N GLN A 175 1.13 -5.96 7.67
CA GLN A 175 0.50 -5.03 8.62
C GLN A 175 1.52 -4.49 9.62
N LYS A 176 2.31 -5.37 10.23
CA LYS A 176 3.37 -4.99 11.18
C LYS A 176 4.44 -4.09 10.56
N GLU A 177 4.89 -4.39 9.34
CA GLU A 177 5.89 -3.56 8.66
C GLU A 177 5.33 -2.19 8.25
N ILE A 178 4.07 -2.13 7.81
CA ILE A 178 3.39 -0.87 7.45
C ILE A 178 3.19 0.00 8.69
N GLU A 179 2.71 -0.56 9.81
CA GLU A 179 2.54 0.16 11.08
C GLU A 179 3.87 0.72 11.59
N LYS A 180 4.94 -0.08 11.53
CA LYS A 180 6.29 0.37 11.89
C LYS A 180 6.75 1.53 10.99
N ALA A 181 6.48 1.47 9.69
CA ALA A 181 6.83 2.54 8.77
C ALA A 181 6.04 3.83 9.04
N ILE A 182 4.74 3.72 9.37
CA ILE A 182 3.90 4.86 9.76
C ILE A 182 4.49 5.55 11.00
N GLY A 183 4.80 4.78 12.05
CA GLY A 183 5.37 5.32 13.28
C GLY A 183 6.71 6.04 13.05
N ALA A 184 7.64 5.38 12.34
CA ALA A 184 8.94 5.96 12.05
C ALA A 184 8.86 7.21 11.16
N ALA A 185 7.93 7.24 10.20
CA ALA A 185 7.72 8.41 9.34
C ALA A 185 7.13 9.58 10.11
N ALA A 186 6.16 9.32 10.99
CA ALA A 186 5.55 10.34 11.85
C ALA A 186 6.57 10.97 12.82
N GLU A 187 7.38 10.13 13.48
CA GLU A 187 8.46 10.59 14.35
C GLU A 187 9.47 11.48 13.59
N ARG A 188 9.90 11.03 12.40
CA ARG A 188 10.85 11.77 11.55
C ARG A 188 10.29 13.12 11.10
N MET A 189 9.00 13.18 10.79
CA MET A 189 8.34 14.37 10.27
C MET A 189 7.75 15.26 11.38
N ALA A 190 7.90 14.88 12.65
CA ALA A 190 7.28 15.54 13.78
C ALA A 190 5.76 15.72 13.62
N VAL A 191 5.10 14.78 12.94
CA VAL A 191 3.63 14.78 12.80
C VAL A 191 3.04 14.33 14.15
N PRO A 192 2.13 15.12 14.76
CA PRO A 192 1.51 14.74 16.02
C PRO A 192 0.84 13.38 15.94
N ARG A 193 0.97 12.58 17.00
CA ARG A 193 0.34 11.26 17.08
C ARG A 193 -1.17 11.31 16.80
N ALA A 194 -1.86 12.34 17.27
CA ALA A 194 -3.29 12.54 17.04
C ALA A 194 -3.64 12.70 15.55
N GLU A 195 -2.74 13.29 14.75
CA GLU A 195 -2.91 13.46 13.30
C GLU A 195 -2.62 12.17 12.54
N VAL A 196 -1.64 11.38 13.00
CA VAL A 196 -1.44 10.01 12.51
C VAL A 196 -2.64 9.13 12.83
N GLU A 197 -3.20 9.26 14.04
CA GLU A 197 -4.41 8.55 14.48
C GLU A 197 -5.65 8.96 13.67
N GLU A 198 -5.75 10.23 13.26
CA GLU A 198 -6.76 10.71 12.30
C GLU A 198 -6.65 9.96 10.98
N MET A 199 -5.45 9.99 10.39
CA MET A 199 -5.19 9.38 9.10
C MET A 199 -5.43 7.88 9.17
N THR A 200 -5.02 7.24 10.27
CA THR A 200 -5.09 5.81 10.55
C THR A 200 -6.38 5.35 11.23
N ALA A 201 -7.44 6.16 11.26
CA ALA A 201 -8.73 5.69 11.74
C ALA A 201 -9.20 4.48 10.89
N PRO A 202 -9.34 3.28 11.48
CA PRO A 202 -9.89 2.12 10.81
C PRO A 202 -11.31 2.40 10.35
N THR A 203 -11.62 2.14 9.08
CA THR A 203 -12.98 2.31 8.57
C THR A 203 -13.97 1.30 9.13
N TYR A 204 -13.48 0.19 9.72
CA TYR A 204 -14.28 -0.95 10.16
C TYR A 204 -15.25 -1.52 9.10
N GLY A 205 -15.01 -1.21 7.82
CA GLY A 205 -15.90 -1.56 6.72
C GLY A 205 -17.18 -0.71 6.66
N MET A 206 -17.22 0.45 7.33
CA MET A 206 -18.26 1.44 7.15
C MET A 206 -18.10 2.09 5.77
N ASP A 207 -19.10 1.90 4.94
CA ASP A 207 -19.20 2.37 3.55
C ASP A 207 -20.10 3.60 3.43
N GLU A 208 -20.96 3.81 4.43
CA GLU A 208 -21.80 4.99 4.61
C GLU A 208 -21.50 5.65 5.96
N VAL A 209 -22.03 6.86 6.18
CA VAL A 209 -21.80 7.62 7.42
C VAL A 209 -22.29 6.83 8.64
N GLY A 210 -21.34 6.25 9.37
CA GLY A 210 -21.61 5.45 10.56
C GLY A 210 -22.28 4.12 10.31
N VAL A 211 -22.33 3.62 9.07
CA VAL A 211 -23.05 2.38 8.71
C VAL A 211 -22.14 1.44 7.93
N ARG A 212 -22.19 0.15 8.29
CA ARG A 212 -21.63 -0.98 7.54
C ARG A 212 -22.73 -1.98 7.25
N ARG A 213 -22.84 -2.43 6.00
CA ARG A 213 -23.73 -3.52 5.58
C ARG A 213 -22.95 -4.72 5.04
N GLU A 214 -23.38 -5.92 5.39
CA GLU A 214 -22.76 -7.17 4.93
C GLU A 214 -23.82 -8.25 4.71
N SER A 215 -23.87 -8.80 3.49
CA SER A 215 -24.81 -9.88 3.14
C SER A 215 -24.27 -11.25 3.60
N LEU A 216 -25.11 -12.01 4.30
CA LEU A 216 -24.83 -13.36 4.80
C LEU A 216 -25.95 -14.29 4.29
N GLY A 217 -25.77 -14.81 3.09
CA GLY A 217 -26.86 -15.47 2.34
C GLY A 217 -27.93 -14.45 1.97
N ASP A 218 -29.20 -14.76 2.26
CA ASP A 218 -30.33 -13.89 1.92
C ASP A 218 -30.64 -12.82 2.99
N VAL A 219 -29.88 -12.78 4.08
CA VAL A 219 -30.03 -11.76 5.12
C VAL A 219 -28.86 -10.78 5.10
N THR A 220 -29.12 -9.51 5.41
CA THR A 220 -28.07 -8.48 5.49
C THR A 220 -27.88 -8.08 6.95
N ALA A 221 -26.65 -8.13 7.43
CA ALA A 221 -26.27 -7.57 8.71
C ALA A 221 -25.98 -6.07 8.54
N GLU A 222 -26.56 -5.24 9.38
CA GLU A 222 -26.37 -3.79 9.40
C GLU A 222 -25.79 -3.38 10.76
N LEU A 223 -24.54 -2.91 10.76
CA LEU A 223 -23.88 -2.33 11.93
C LEU A 223 -23.95 -0.80 11.82
N THR A 224 -24.44 -0.13 12.86
CA THR A 224 -24.65 1.32 12.88
C THR A 224 -24.04 1.94 14.13
N VAL A 225 -23.35 3.07 13.98
CA VAL A 225 -22.94 3.93 15.10
C VAL A 225 -24.17 4.64 15.64
N ALA A 226 -24.57 4.31 16.87
CA ALA A 226 -25.80 4.80 17.49
C ALA A 226 -25.58 5.96 18.46
N GLY A 227 -24.32 6.27 18.78
CA GLY A 227 -23.92 7.35 19.68
C GLY A 227 -22.40 7.51 19.72
N THR A 228 -21.91 8.25 20.72
CA THR A 228 -20.47 8.49 20.90
C THR A 228 -19.71 7.33 21.54
N SER A 229 -20.43 6.30 21.97
CA SER A 229 -19.88 5.10 22.61
C SER A 229 -20.67 3.85 22.28
N ASP A 230 -21.69 3.94 21.41
CA ASP A 230 -22.68 2.88 21.22
C ASP A 230 -22.75 2.46 19.76
N VAL A 231 -22.87 1.15 19.54
CA VAL A 231 -23.12 0.55 18.23
C VAL A 231 -24.35 -0.35 18.28
N ALA A 232 -25.12 -0.35 17.20
CA ALA A 232 -26.27 -1.21 17.03
C ALA A 232 -26.02 -2.20 15.89
N LEU A 233 -26.27 -3.49 16.14
CA LEU A 233 -26.26 -4.52 15.10
C LEU A 233 -27.69 -4.99 14.85
N ARG A 234 -28.17 -4.82 13.62
CA ARG A 234 -29.50 -5.21 13.14
C ARG A 234 -29.38 -6.15 11.95
N TRP A 235 -30.46 -6.88 11.69
CA TRP A 235 -30.54 -7.86 10.62
C TRP A 235 -31.72 -7.53 9.71
N LEU A 236 -31.45 -7.34 8.43
CA LEU A 236 -32.44 -7.09 7.40
C LEU A 236 -32.75 -8.42 6.71
N LYS A 237 -34.03 -8.76 6.65
CA LYS A 237 -34.56 -9.91 5.91
C LYS A 237 -34.64 -9.62 4.40
N PRO A 238 -34.85 -10.64 3.54
CA PRO A 238 -35.05 -10.43 2.11
C PRO A 238 -36.23 -9.50 1.77
N ASP A 239 -37.23 -9.43 2.67
CA ASP A 239 -38.40 -8.56 2.56
C ASP A 239 -38.14 -7.12 3.06
N GLY A 240 -36.90 -6.80 3.42
CA GLY A 240 -36.49 -5.50 3.96
C GLY A 240 -36.82 -5.28 5.44
N LYS A 241 -37.47 -6.21 6.13
CA LYS A 241 -37.81 -6.05 7.55
C LYS A 241 -36.58 -6.23 8.45
N ALA A 242 -36.40 -5.30 9.37
CA ALA A 242 -35.33 -5.34 10.37
C ALA A 242 -35.70 -6.17 11.61
N GLN A 243 -34.73 -6.88 12.17
CA GLN A 243 -34.82 -7.53 13.48
C GLN A 243 -33.49 -7.38 14.26
N SER A 244 -33.57 -7.38 15.59
CA SER A 244 -32.40 -7.27 16.48
C SER A 244 -31.78 -8.64 16.81
N SER A 245 -32.56 -9.71 16.70
CA SER A 245 -32.08 -11.07 16.97
C SER A 245 -31.32 -11.64 15.78
N VAL A 246 -30.22 -12.35 16.08
CA VAL A 246 -29.43 -13.05 15.06
C VAL A 246 -30.29 -14.14 14.38
N PRO A 247 -30.49 -14.11 13.06
CA PRO A 247 -31.20 -15.13 12.31
C PRO A 247 -30.60 -16.53 12.51
N ALA A 248 -31.44 -17.57 12.51
CA ALA A 248 -30.99 -18.95 12.67
C ALA A 248 -30.00 -19.36 11.56
N ILE A 249 -30.29 -19.01 10.30
CA ILE A 249 -29.45 -19.29 9.13
C ILE A 249 -28.02 -18.76 9.29
N VAL A 250 -27.85 -17.63 9.98
CA VAL A 250 -26.53 -17.03 10.24
C VAL A 250 -25.77 -17.81 11.32
N LYS A 251 -26.47 -18.28 12.37
CA LYS A 251 -25.84 -19.10 13.41
C LYS A 251 -25.40 -20.47 12.87
N GLU A 252 -26.18 -21.04 11.96
CA GLU A 252 -25.94 -22.37 11.40
C GLU A 252 -24.89 -22.37 10.29
N ASN A 253 -24.94 -21.39 9.37
CA ASN A 253 -24.13 -21.41 8.15
C ASN A 253 -23.01 -20.36 8.11
N PHE A 254 -23.06 -19.33 8.97
CA PHE A 254 -22.15 -18.18 8.93
C PHE A 254 -21.60 -17.83 10.33
N ALA A 255 -21.31 -18.86 11.15
CA ALA A 255 -20.89 -18.68 12.54
C ALA A 255 -19.57 -17.90 12.68
N ASP A 256 -18.62 -18.12 11.78
CA ASP A 256 -17.34 -17.41 11.77
C ASP A 256 -17.49 -15.94 11.36
N ASP A 257 -18.32 -15.65 10.35
CA ASP A 257 -18.63 -14.29 9.92
C ASP A 257 -19.38 -13.52 11.02
N LEU A 258 -20.34 -14.16 11.68
CA LEU A 258 -21.03 -13.60 12.85
C LEU A 258 -20.05 -13.25 13.97
N LYS A 259 -19.06 -14.11 14.23
CA LYS A 259 -18.02 -13.85 15.24
C LYS A 259 -17.15 -12.65 14.84
N ALA A 260 -16.72 -12.59 13.58
CA ALA A 260 -15.93 -11.47 13.06
C ALA A 260 -16.71 -10.14 13.10
N LEU A 261 -18.00 -10.17 12.77
CA LEU A 261 -18.87 -8.99 12.80
C LEU A 261 -19.09 -8.50 14.22
N LYS A 262 -19.35 -9.40 15.18
CA LYS A 262 -19.44 -9.04 16.61
C LYS A 262 -18.13 -8.49 17.15
N GLN A 263 -16.99 -9.02 16.73
CA GLN A 263 -15.70 -8.48 17.11
C GLN A 263 -15.51 -7.07 16.55
N THR A 264 -15.84 -6.86 15.27
CA THR A 264 -15.82 -5.53 14.64
C THR A 264 -16.70 -4.56 15.44
N ALA A 265 -17.93 -4.92 15.79
CA ALA A 265 -18.82 -4.07 16.58
C ALA A 265 -18.17 -3.66 17.91
N LYS A 266 -17.57 -4.60 18.64
CA LYS A 266 -16.84 -4.31 19.89
C LYS A 266 -15.63 -3.40 19.69
N ASP A 267 -14.90 -3.58 18.58
CA ASP A 267 -13.72 -2.77 18.29
C ASP A 267 -14.12 -1.32 17.94
N VAL A 268 -15.22 -1.14 17.20
CA VAL A 268 -15.83 0.17 16.94
C VAL A 268 -16.25 0.82 18.26
N GLU A 269 -17.02 0.10 19.08
CA GLU A 269 -17.54 0.60 20.36
C GLU A 269 -16.41 1.09 21.28
N LYS A 270 -15.29 0.35 21.33
CA LYS A 270 -14.09 0.75 22.09
C LYS A 270 -13.37 1.97 21.51
N MET A 271 -13.45 2.17 20.20
CA MET A 271 -12.78 3.29 19.53
C MET A 271 -13.55 4.60 19.66
N LEU A 272 -14.89 4.53 19.60
CA LEU A 272 -15.74 5.73 19.51
C LEU A 272 -15.43 6.79 20.59
N PRO A 273 -15.20 6.45 21.88
CA PRO A 273 -14.85 7.45 22.89
C PRO A 273 -13.57 8.20 22.56
N ALA A 274 -12.53 7.49 22.09
CA ALA A 274 -11.26 8.12 21.73
C ALA A 274 -11.42 9.08 20.54
N GLN A 275 -12.26 8.74 19.56
CA GLN A 275 -12.54 9.64 18.42
C GLN A 275 -13.41 10.83 18.82
N ARG A 276 -14.40 10.64 19.70
CA ARG A 276 -15.17 11.74 20.30
C ARG A 276 -14.24 12.71 21.01
N ASP A 277 -13.47 12.23 21.98
CA ASP A 277 -12.60 13.06 22.82
C ASP A 277 -11.57 13.80 21.96
N ARG A 278 -11.05 13.13 20.93
CA ARG A 278 -10.17 13.75 19.93
C ARG A 278 -10.86 14.92 19.23
N ILE A 279 -12.06 14.70 18.69
CA ILE A 279 -12.82 15.75 17.98
C ILE A 279 -13.14 16.93 18.91
N GLU A 280 -13.55 16.66 20.15
CA GLU A 280 -13.83 17.69 21.15
C GLU A 280 -12.57 18.51 21.47
N ASN A 281 -11.41 17.86 21.57
CA ASN A 281 -10.14 18.53 21.83
C ASN A 281 -9.63 19.36 20.66
N LEU A 282 -10.03 19.10 19.41
CA LEU A 282 -9.60 19.89 18.24
C LEU A 282 -9.94 21.39 18.40
N TYR A 283 -11.04 21.70 19.09
CA TYR A 283 -11.41 23.07 19.41
C TYR A 283 -10.43 23.71 20.40
N LEU A 284 -10.05 22.98 21.45
CA LEU A 284 -9.10 23.44 22.46
C LEU A 284 -7.67 23.57 21.90
N GLU A 285 -7.33 22.73 20.92
CA GLU A 285 -6.05 22.76 20.21
C GLU A 285 -5.98 23.84 19.11
N GLU A 286 -7.08 24.58 18.88
CA GLU A 286 -7.22 25.53 17.77
C GLU A 286 -6.80 24.93 16.42
N LYS A 287 -7.14 23.66 16.18
CA LYS A 287 -6.71 22.96 14.96
C LYS A 287 -7.22 23.71 13.74
N ARG A 288 -6.31 23.95 12.79
CA ARG A 288 -6.61 24.54 11.49
C ARG A 288 -6.45 23.49 10.41
N TRP A 289 -7.41 23.44 9.49
CA TRP A 289 -7.32 22.66 8.28
C TRP A 289 -7.04 23.58 7.11
N ASP A 290 -6.10 23.18 6.27
CA ASP A 290 -5.87 23.84 4.98
C ASP A 290 -7.01 23.49 4.02
N TYR A 291 -7.65 24.52 3.45
CA TYR A 291 -8.81 24.34 2.58
C TYR A 291 -8.47 23.60 1.28
N ALA A 292 -7.24 23.70 0.76
CA ALA A 292 -6.88 22.98 -0.47
C ALA A 292 -6.72 21.46 -0.24
N THR A 293 -6.62 21.05 1.02
CA THR A 293 -6.45 19.64 1.43
C THR A 293 -7.77 18.96 1.79
N TRP A 294 -8.83 19.72 2.09
CA TRP A 294 -10.13 19.23 2.61
C TRP A 294 -11.26 19.36 1.59
#